data_AF-A0A268U5P4-F1
#
_entry.id   AF-A0A268U5P4-F1
#
_cell.length_a   1.000
_cell.length_b   1.000
_cell.length_c   1.000
_cell.angle_alpha   90.00
_cell.angle_beta   90.00
_cell.angle_gamma   90.00
#
_symmetry.space_group_name_H-M   'P 1'
#
loop_
_entity.id
_entity.type
_entity.pdbx_description
1 polymer ?
#
loop_
_entity_poly.entity_id
_entity_poly.type
_entity_poly.pdbx_seq_one_letter_code
_entity_poly.pdbx_strand_id
1 'polypeptide(L)'
;MGYMRNASGIFYTLGVLLGVSYIGMNTLHHSSVGLDWVSNAHLRFQSSLHILSIAKMASLCLDKYGFEECSADRFIFNGYEGGYDLDTDSEGQYWADIYIEGKNLRTSQILRTRAKILLRSEGVNAGS
;
A
#
# COMPACT_ATOMS: atom_id res chain seq x y z
N MET A 1 -17.24 -64.86 -2.81
CA MET A 1 -17.36 -63.82 -3.85
C MET A 1 -17.65 -62.46 -3.18
N GLY A 2 -16.70 -61.90 -2.42
CA GLY A 2 -16.95 -60.72 -1.57
C GLY A 2 -15.86 -59.64 -1.58
N TYR A 3 -14.64 -59.95 -2.01
CA TYR A 3 -13.50 -59.01 -1.94
C TYR A 3 -13.46 -57.99 -3.08
N MET A 4 -13.98 -58.32 -4.28
CA MET A 4 -13.95 -57.39 -5.42
C MET A 4 -14.90 -56.18 -5.26
N ARG A 5 -15.99 -56.32 -4.50
CA ARG A 5 -16.94 -55.22 -4.22
C ARG A 5 -16.39 -54.21 -3.21
N ASN A 6 -15.57 -54.67 -2.25
CA ASN A 6 -14.95 -53.79 -1.26
C ASN A 6 -13.77 -53.01 -1.85
N ALA A 7 -12.97 -53.65 -2.71
CA ALA A 7 -11.87 -52.98 -3.41
C ALA A 7 -12.38 -51.86 -4.35
N SER A 8 -13.44 -52.12 -5.11
CA SER A 8 -14.07 -51.12 -5.99
C SER A 8 -14.71 -49.97 -5.21
N GLY A 9 -15.29 -50.23 -4.04
CA GLY A 9 -15.78 -49.19 -3.12
C GLY A 9 -14.66 -48.29 -2.60
N ILE A 10 -13.50 -48.84 -2.27
CA ILE A 10 -12.33 -48.08 -1.77
C ILE A 10 -11.83 -47.11 -2.84
N PHE A 11 -11.69 -47.55 -4.10
CA PHE A 11 -11.28 -46.67 -5.19
C PHE A 11 -12.27 -45.54 -5.45
N TYR A 12 -13.57 -45.83 -5.34
CA TYR A 12 -14.61 -44.80 -5.43
C TYR A 12 -14.51 -43.77 -4.31
N THR A 13 -14.37 -44.21 -3.05
CA THR A 13 -14.22 -43.30 -1.91
C THR A 13 -12.94 -42.48 -1.97
N LEU A 14 -11.84 -43.07 -2.46
CA LEU A 14 -10.56 -42.38 -2.64
C LEU A 14 -10.68 -41.28 -3.72
N GLY A 15 -11.35 -41.58 -4.83
CA GLY A 15 -11.61 -40.59 -5.88
C GLY A 15 -12.44 -39.41 -5.38
N VAL A 16 -13.48 -39.68 -4.57
CA VAL A 16 -14.30 -38.64 -3.96
C VAL A 16 -13.50 -37.80 -2.96
N LEU A 17 -12.69 -38.43 -2.10
CA LEU A 17 -11.85 -37.71 -1.13
C LEU A 17 -10.80 -36.83 -1.81
N LEU A 18 -10.17 -37.30 -2.90
CA LEU A 18 -9.25 -36.50 -3.69
C LEU A 18 -9.97 -35.33 -4.38
N GLY A 19 -11.17 -35.55 -4.89
CA GLY A 19 -12.00 -34.49 -5.49
C GLY A 19 -12.35 -33.40 -4.47
N VAL A 20 -12.82 -33.78 -3.28
CA VAL A 20 -13.14 -32.82 -2.20
C VAL A 20 -11.89 -32.08 -1.72
N SER A 21 -10.77 -32.78 -1.57
CA SER A 21 -9.49 -32.17 -1.18
C SER A 21 -9.01 -31.17 -2.22
N TYR A 22 -9.08 -31.52 -3.51
CA TYR A 22 -8.69 -30.64 -4.61
C TYR A 22 -9.56 -29.37 -4.68
N ILE A 23 -10.89 -29.53 -4.55
CA ILE A 23 -11.82 -28.40 -4.53
C ILE A 23 -11.51 -27.50 -3.32
N GLY A 24 -11.32 -28.09 -2.12
CA GLY A 24 -10.97 -27.34 -0.91
C GLY A 24 -9.67 -26.56 -1.05
N MET A 25 -8.62 -27.17 -1.59
CA MET A 25 -7.33 -26.51 -1.83
C MET A 25 -7.45 -25.36 -2.83
N ASN A 26 -8.17 -25.54 -3.94
CA ASN A 26 -8.38 -24.46 -4.91
C ASN A 26 -9.20 -23.31 -4.35
N THR A 27 -10.27 -23.59 -3.59
CA THR A 27 -11.07 -22.53 -2.95
C THR A 27 -10.26 -21.74 -1.93
N LEU A 28 -9.46 -22.42 -1.08
CA LEU A 28 -8.55 -21.77 -0.14
C LEU A 28 -7.51 -20.93 -0.86
N HIS A 29 -6.93 -21.45 -1.95
CA HIS A 29 -5.95 -20.72 -2.74
C HIS A 29 -6.55 -19.45 -3.38
N HIS A 30 -7.69 -19.55 -4.06
CA HIS A 30 -8.38 -18.40 -4.64
C HIS A 30 -8.79 -17.37 -3.58
N SER A 31 -9.27 -17.82 -2.42
CA SER A 31 -9.61 -16.92 -1.30
C SER A 31 -8.38 -16.20 -0.76
N SER A 32 -7.24 -16.90 -0.63
CA SER A 32 -5.99 -16.31 -0.14
C SER A 32 -5.42 -15.26 -1.09
N VAL A 33 -5.49 -15.51 -2.41
CA VAL A 33 -5.05 -14.58 -3.46
C VAL A 33 -5.97 -13.34 -3.51
N GLY A 34 -7.29 -13.54 -3.35
CA GLY A 34 -8.24 -12.44 -3.24
C GLY A 34 -7.97 -11.56 -2.02
N LEU A 35 -7.70 -12.17 -0.86
CA LEU A 35 -7.35 -11.44 0.36
C LEU A 35 -6.05 -10.62 0.21
N ASP A 36 -5.05 -11.18 -0.46
CA ASP A 36 -3.82 -10.46 -0.77
C ASP A 36 -4.05 -9.23 -1.61
N TRP A 37 -4.86 -9.38 -2.65
CA TRP A 37 -5.14 -8.27 -3.56
C TRP A 37 -5.87 -7.14 -2.84
N VAL A 38 -6.89 -7.47 -2.04
CA VAL A 38 -7.62 -6.48 -1.24
C VAL A 38 -6.72 -5.83 -0.19
N SER A 39 -5.87 -6.61 0.49
CA SER A 39 -4.91 -6.09 1.48
C SER A 39 -3.93 -5.11 0.84
N ASN A 40 -3.33 -5.46 -0.30
CA ASN A 40 -2.41 -4.59 -1.01
C ASN A 40 -3.11 -3.34 -1.59
N ALA A 41 -4.34 -3.47 -2.09
CA ALA A 41 -5.13 -2.34 -2.55
C ALA A 41 -5.43 -1.36 -1.41
N HIS A 42 -5.79 -1.89 -0.23
CA HIS A 42 -6.03 -1.07 0.96
C HIS A 42 -4.77 -0.33 1.43
N LEU A 43 -3.61 -1.01 1.47
CA LEU A 43 -2.33 -0.39 1.81
C LEU A 43 -1.96 0.72 0.83
N ARG A 44 -2.19 0.53 -0.47
CA ARG A 44 -1.98 1.57 -1.49
C ARG A 44 -2.90 2.77 -1.30
N PHE A 45 -4.18 2.53 -1.00
CA PHE A 45 -5.14 3.60 -0.75
C PHE A 45 -4.77 4.42 0.49
N GLN A 46 -4.43 3.75 1.61
CA GLN A 46 -3.95 4.45 2.81
C GLN A 46 -2.67 5.23 2.53
N SER A 47 -1.71 4.63 1.82
CA SER A 47 -0.46 5.30 1.44
C SER A 47 -0.72 6.58 0.64
N SER A 48 -1.64 6.53 -0.33
CA SER A 48 -2.00 7.70 -1.13
C SER A 48 -2.66 8.81 -0.31
N LEU A 49 -3.54 8.46 0.65
CA LEU A 49 -4.14 9.44 1.56
C LEU A 49 -3.08 10.11 2.44
N HIS A 50 -2.14 9.33 2.97
CA HIS A 50 -1.05 9.88 3.77
C HIS A 50 -0.13 10.79 2.96
N ILE A 51 0.17 10.46 1.70
CA ILE A 51 0.93 11.33 0.80
C ILE A 51 0.26 12.70 0.67
N LEU A 52 -1.06 12.74 0.44
CA LEU A 52 -1.79 14.01 0.34
C LEU A 52 -1.77 14.79 1.66
N SER A 53 -1.87 14.09 2.79
CA SER A 53 -1.77 14.70 4.11
C SER A 53 -0.39 15.31 4.34
N ILE A 54 0.68 14.58 4.01
CA ILE A 54 2.07 15.05 4.16
C ILE A 54 2.33 16.23 3.22
N ALA A 55 1.84 16.18 1.97
CA ALA A 55 1.96 17.29 1.02
C ALA A 55 1.33 18.58 1.57
N LYS A 56 0.14 18.47 2.18
CA LYS A 56 -0.55 19.60 2.79
C LYS A 56 0.17 20.12 4.04
N MET A 57 0.79 19.24 4.84
CA MET A 57 1.63 19.66 5.96
C MET A 57 2.87 20.40 5.47
N ALA A 58 3.54 19.88 4.44
CA ALA A 58 4.70 20.51 3.82
C ALA A 58 4.36 21.89 3.24
N SER A 59 3.23 22.05 2.55
CA SER A 59 2.78 23.36 2.06
C SER A 59 2.51 24.34 3.20
N LEU A 60 1.86 23.89 4.28
CA LEU A 60 1.58 24.73 5.44
C LEU A 60 2.84 25.12 6.21
N CYS A 61 3.82 24.22 6.26
CA CYS A 61 5.12 24.48 6.87
C CYS A 61 5.86 25.56 6.07
N LEU A 62 5.95 25.37 4.75
CA LEU A 62 6.62 26.30 3.85
C LEU A 62 5.99 27.70 3.90
N ASP A 63 4.66 27.78 3.99
CA ASP A 63 3.92 29.05 4.12
C ASP A 63 4.20 29.78 5.44
N LYS A 64 4.36 29.03 6.56
CA LYS A 64 4.54 29.63 7.89
C LYS A 64 5.99 29.92 8.29
N TYR A 65 6.91 29.01 7.97
CA TYR A 65 8.28 29.02 8.50
C TYR A 65 9.34 29.16 7.40
N GLY A 66 8.94 29.04 6.12
CA GLY A 66 9.86 29.12 4.99
C GLY A 66 10.65 27.82 4.74
N PHE A 67 11.46 27.84 3.70
CA PHE A 67 12.16 26.64 3.20
C PHE A 67 13.21 26.08 4.18
N GLU A 68 13.94 26.93 4.91
CA GLU A 68 15.05 26.48 5.76
C GLU A 68 14.60 25.58 6.92
N GLU A 69 13.47 25.89 7.56
CA GLU A 69 12.95 25.06 8.65
C GLU A 69 12.16 23.84 8.18
N CYS A 70 11.62 23.90 6.96
CA CYS A 70 10.73 22.87 6.41
C CYS A 70 11.41 21.97 5.37
N SER A 71 12.74 22.01 5.23
CA SER A 71 13.43 21.30 4.15
C SER A 71 13.16 19.80 4.15
N ALA A 72 13.03 19.18 5.33
CA ALA A 72 12.66 17.78 5.44
C ALA A 72 11.99 17.49 6.78
N ASP A 73 11.02 16.57 6.77
CA ASP A 73 10.41 16.05 8.00
C ASP A 73 10.07 14.56 7.87
N ARG A 74 10.01 13.87 9.01
CA ARG A 74 9.73 12.43 9.09
C ARG A 74 8.56 12.20 10.03
N PHE A 75 7.60 11.42 9.55
CA PHE A 75 6.39 11.08 10.29
C PHE A 75 6.28 9.57 10.49
N ILE A 76 5.82 9.19 11.68
CA ILE A 76 5.48 7.81 12.00
C ILE A 76 3.97 7.78 12.29
N PHE A 77 3.19 7.22 11.37
CA PHE A 77 1.74 7.10 11.50
C PHE A 77 1.34 5.64 11.68
N ASN A 78 1.04 5.23 12.91
CA ASN A 78 0.36 3.97 13.21
C ASN A 78 0.90 2.73 12.46
N GLY A 79 2.24 2.58 12.40
CA GLY A 79 2.92 1.48 11.71
C GLY A 79 3.35 1.77 10.27
N TYR A 80 3.10 2.97 9.76
CA TYR A 80 3.68 3.52 8.54
C TYR A 80 4.79 4.50 8.87
N GLU A 81 5.90 4.40 8.15
CA GLU A 81 7.00 5.35 8.22
C GLU A 81 7.01 6.17 6.94
N GLY A 82 7.00 7.49 7.05
CA GLY A 82 7.02 8.35 5.89
C GLY A 82 7.72 9.67 6.17
N GLY A 83 7.79 10.50 5.16
CA GLY A 83 8.41 11.81 5.26
C GLY A 83 8.34 12.55 3.93
N TYR A 84 8.83 13.77 3.96
CA TYR A 84 9.03 14.56 2.75
C TYR A 84 10.40 15.21 2.77
N ASP A 85 10.88 15.49 1.57
CA ASP A 85 12.06 16.31 1.31
C ASP A 85 11.63 17.41 0.33
N LEU A 86 11.98 18.65 0.62
CA LEU A 86 11.68 19.79 -0.22
C LEU A 86 12.89 20.12 -1.08
N ASP A 87 12.63 20.21 -2.37
CA ASP A 87 13.59 20.63 -3.37
C ASP A 87 13.12 21.93 -4.02
N THR A 88 14.06 22.75 -4.48
CA THR A 88 13.75 24.00 -5.18
C THR A 88 14.31 23.91 -6.59
N ASP A 89 13.44 24.06 -7.59
CA ASP A 89 13.88 24.08 -8.99
C ASP A 89 14.57 25.42 -9.33
N SER A 90 15.35 25.40 -10.41
CA SER A 90 15.98 26.55 -11.06
C SER A 90 15.02 27.72 -11.37
N GLU A 91 13.71 27.44 -11.47
CA GLU A 91 12.64 28.42 -11.65
C GLU A 91 12.08 28.99 -10.33
N GLY A 92 12.65 28.64 -9.18
CA GLY A 92 12.17 29.07 -7.86
C GLY A 92 10.89 28.36 -7.39
N GLN A 93 10.57 27.21 -7.99
CA GLN A 93 9.40 26.40 -7.64
C GLN A 93 9.76 25.37 -6.57
N TYR A 94 8.90 25.21 -5.57
CA TYR A 94 9.08 24.23 -4.50
C TYR A 94 8.46 22.88 -4.88
N TRP A 95 9.23 21.82 -4.76
CA TRP A 95 8.82 20.46 -4.99
C TRP A 95 8.91 19.67 -3.68
N ALA A 96 7.87 18.90 -3.35
CA ALA A 96 7.91 17.95 -2.26
C ALA A 96 8.07 16.54 -2.80
N ASP A 97 9.21 15.91 -2.49
CA ASP A 97 9.47 14.50 -2.69
C ASP A 97 9.01 13.73 -1.45
N ILE A 98 7.82 13.14 -1.54
CA ILE A 98 7.14 12.46 -0.43
C ILE A 98 7.33 10.97 -0.56
N TYR A 99 7.66 10.31 0.54
CA TYR A 99 7.73 8.86 0.62
C TYR A 99 6.91 8.34 1.80
N ILE A 100 6.30 7.18 1.61
CA ILE A 100 5.68 6.40 2.68
C ILE A 100 5.96 4.93 2.50
N GLU A 101 6.24 4.27 3.61
CA GLU A 101 6.54 2.86 3.71
C GLU A 101 5.53 2.22 4.66
N GLY A 102 4.79 1.25 4.14
CA GLY A 102 3.86 0.42 4.91
C GLY A 102 4.25 -1.03 4.84
N LYS A 103 4.21 -1.75 5.96
CA LYS A 103 4.45 -3.19 6.00
C LYS A 103 3.13 -3.94 5.89
N ASN A 104 3.01 -4.84 4.92
CA ASN A 104 1.90 -5.79 4.90
C ASN A 104 2.11 -6.83 6.01
N LEU A 105 1.24 -6.81 7.03
CA LEU A 105 1.33 -7.72 8.17
C LEU A 105 1.14 -9.20 7.79
N ARG A 106 0.45 -9.49 6.67
CA ARG A 106 0.16 -10.86 6.21
C ARG A 106 1.32 -11.47 5.43
N THR A 107 1.94 -10.71 4.54
CA THR A 107 3.02 -11.19 3.65
C THR A 107 4.42 -10.73 4.07
N SER A 108 4.51 -9.87 5.09
CA SER A 108 5.74 -9.18 5.53
C SER A 108 6.42 -8.32 4.45
N GLN A 109 5.77 -8.08 3.31
CA GLN A 109 6.30 -7.24 2.24
C GLN A 109 6.23 -5.76 2.65
N ILE A 110 7.29 -5.02 2.35
CA ILE A 110 7.35 -3.56 2.53
C ILE A 110 6.89 -2.91 1.22
N LEU A 111 5.79 -2.16 1.29
CA LEU A 111 5.25 -1.39 0.18
C LEU A 111 5.68 0.06 0.34
N ARG A 112 6.50 0.53 -0.60
CA ARG A 112 6.95 1.91 -0.66
C ARG A 112 6.18 2.65 -1.73
N THR A 113 5.56 3.76 -1.36
CA THR A 113 4.91 4.68 -2.29
C THR A 113 5.65 6.00 -2.26
N ARG A 114 6.06 6.49 -3.42
CA ARG A 114 6.71 7.80 -3.57
C ARG A 114 5.90 8.66 -4.51
N ALA A 115 5.83 9.95 -4.21
CA ALA A 115 5.19 10.94 -5.06
C ALA A 115 5.98 12.24 -5.01
N LYS A 116 6.23 12.80 -6.19
CA LYS A 116 6.78 14.15 -6.33
C LYS A 116 5.64 15.10 -6.62
N ILE A 117 5.43 16.08 -5.75
CA ILE A 117 4.31 17.02 -5.83
C ILE A 117 4.86 18.44 -5.91
N LEU A 118 4.41 19.20 -6.91
CA LEU A 118 4.69 20.62 -6.97
C LEU A 118 3.91 21.33 -5.86
N LEU A 119 4.62 21.92 -4.91
CA LEU A 119 4.03 22.82 -3.93
C LEU A 119 3.93 24.19 -4.60
N ARG A 120 2.70 24.62 -4.90
CA ARG A 120 2.45 25.90 -5.57
C ARG A 120 3.19 27.02 -4.83
N SER A 121 4.07 27.72 -5.56
CA SER A 121 4.55 29.05 -5.20
C SER A 121 3.34 29.97 -5.10
N GLU A 122 3.03 30.46 -3.89
CA GLU A 122 2.13 31.60 -3.74
C GLU A 122 2.82 32.83 -4.34
N GLY A 123 2.61 33.00 -5.63
CA GLY A 123 3.13 34.12 -6.41
C GLY A 123 2.17 34.54 -7.53
N VAL A 124 0.86 34.30 -7.41
CA VAL A 124 -0.15 34.86 -8.32
C VAL A 124 -1.47 35.13 -7.57
N ASN A 125 -1.62 36.39 -7.16
CA ASN A 125 -2.88 37.12 -6.95
C ASN A 125 -3.84 36.68 -5.82
N ALA A 126 -3.64 37.27 -4.65
CA ALA A 126 -4.72 37.98 -3.96
C ALA A 126 -4.32 39.46 -3.86
N GLY A 127 -4.44 40.16 -4.99
CA GLY A 127 -4.28 41.61 -5.05
C GLY A 127 -5.54 42.34 -4.61
N SER A 128 -5.30 43.50 -3.99
CA SER A 128 -6.18 44.67 -3.79
C SER A 128 -7.40 44.52 -2.88
#